data_AF-A0A4Q4CY10-F1
#
_entry.id   AF-A0A4Q4CY10-F1
#
_cell.length_a   1.000
_cell.length_b   1.000
_cell.length_c   1.000
_cell.angle_alpha   90.00
_cell.angle_beta   90.00
_cell.angle_gamma   90.00
#
_symmetry.space_group_name_H-M   'P 1'
#
loop_
_entity.id
_entity.type
_entity.pdbx_description
1 polymer ?
#
loop_
_entity_poly.entity_id
_entity_poly.type
_entity_poly.pdbx_seq_one_letter_code
_entity_poly.pdbx_strand_id
1 'polypeptide(L)'
;MTDAASGQTSRQISPDSGALWTEPGAWTVAPGVHRIPLPLPMDGLRAVNVYVMETDSGLVLVDGGWAIPESRTLFDSALKSLGYTVHDIRRFLVTHMHRDHYTQAWVVGQETGAEVSLGLGDKGSMDLMHDETLTVDPNLTRLVAAGALELAEGWREMMPREERPTNNYG
;
A
#
# COMPACT_ATOMS: atom_id res chain seq x y z
N MET A 1 -17.34 -9.56 -34.20
CA MET A 1 -16.03 -9.67 -33.52
C MET A 1 -15.73 -8.29 -32.97
N THR A 2 -16.04 -8.05 -31.71
CA THR A 2 -15.82 -6.76 -31.02
C THR A 2 -14.49 -6.83 -30.30
N ASP A 3 -13.65 -5.84 -30.58
CA ASP A 3 -12.29 -5.70 -30.09
C ASP A 3 -12.25 -5.57 -28.55
N ALA A 4 -11.63 -6.53 -27.89
CA ALA A 4 -11.51 -6.61 -26.43
C ALA A 4 -10.25 -5.89 -25.90
N ALA A 5 -9.61 -5.04 -26.72
CA ALA A 5 -8.37 -4.35 -26.34
C ALA A 5 -8.57 -3.12 -25.41
N SER A 6 -9.80 -2.69 -25.13
CA SER A 6 -10.08 -1.68 -24.11
C SER A 6 -10.48 -2.34 -22.79
N GLY A 7 -9.65 -2.26 -21.73
CA GLY A 7 -10.23 -2.41 -20.38
C GLY A 7 -9.34 -2.89 -19.24
N GLN A 8 -8.08 -3.30 -19.46
CA GLN A 8 -7.21 -3.61 -18.32
C GLN A 8 -6.44 -2.36 -17.89
N THR A 9 -6.81 -1.78 -16.75
CA THR A 9 -6.15 -0.60 -16.17
C THR A 9 -4.66 -0.84 -16.01
N SER A 10 -4.24 -2.05 -15.66
CA SER A 10 -2.83 -2.43 -15.50
C SER A 10 -1.97 -2.40 -16.77
N ARG A 11 -2.57 -2.20 -17.96
CA ARG A 11 -1.86 -2.07 -19.24
C ARG A 11 -1.92 -0.66 -19.83
N GLN A 12 -2.35 0.32 -19.05
CA GLN A 12 -2.43 1.71 -19.50
C GLN A 12 -1.04 2.38 -19.50
N ILE A 13 -0.82 3.25 -20.48
CA ILE A 13 0.37 4.09 -20.56
C ILE A 13 0.14 5.33 -19.70
N SER A 14 1.09 5.64 -18.83
CA SER A 14 1.01 6.84 -18.00
C SER A 14 1.45 8.06 -18.81
N PRO A 15 0.73 9.20 -18.74
CA PRO A 15 1.14 10.44 -19.39
C PRO A 15 2.48 10.98 -18.89
N ASP A 16 2.87 10.66 -17.64
CA ASP A 16 4.12 11.13 -17.04
C ASP A 16 5.37 10.44 -17.60
N SER A 17 5.29 9.13 -17.86
CA SER A 17 6.44 8.32 -18.24
C SER A 17 6.46 7.96 -19.73
N GLY A 18 5.32 8.00 -20.41
CA GLY A 18 5.17 7.40 -21.75
C GLY A 18 5.34 5.88 -21.77
N ALA A 19 5.44 5.25 -20.59
CA ALA A 19 5.55 3.81 -20.38
C ALA A 19 4.30 3.28 -19.65
N LEU A 20 4.24 1.96 -19.44
CA LEU A 20 3.18 1.40 -18.59
C LEU A 20 3.22 2.06 -17.21
N TRP A 21 2.06 2.39 -16.63
CA TRP A 21 2.05 3.02 -15.31
C TRP A 21 2.61 2.11 -14.22
N THR A 22 2.67 0.79 -14.46
CA THR A 22 3.26 -0.18 -13.54
C THR A 22 4.78 -0.31 -13.67
N GLU A 23 5.40 0.39 -14.63
CA GLU A 23 6.85 0.28 -14.86
C GLU A 23 7.61 0.82 -13.64
N PRO A 24 8.53 0.03 -13.04
CA PRO A 24 9.30 0.49 -11.90
C PRO A 24 10.16 1.70 -12.23
N GLY A 25 10.36 2.59 -11.26
CA GLY A 25 11.19 3.78 -11.40
C GLY A 25 10.68 4.95 -10.57
N ALA A 26 11.32 6.10 -10.74
CA ALA A 26 10.86 7.38 -10.21
C ALA A 26 10.48 8.29 -11.39
N TRP A 27 9.19 8.43 -11.63
CA TRP A 27 8.65 9.17 -12.77
C TRP A 27 8.23 10.58 -12.35
N THR A 28 8.90 11.61 -12.87
CA THR A 28 8.55 12.99 -12.54
C THR A 28 7.19 13.37 -13.12
N VAL A 29 6.23 13.73 -12.26
CA VAL A 29 4.87 14.15 -12.65
C VAL A 29 4.69 15.67 -12.61
N ALA A 30 5.49 16.34 -11.78
CA ALA A 30 5.61 17.79 -11.69
C ALA A 30 6.99 18.13 -11.09
N PRO A 31 7.48 19.39 -11.16
CA PRO A 31 8.73 19.77 -10.53
C PRO A 31 8.77 19.38 -9.04
N GLY A 32 9.76 18.57 -8.65
CA GLY A 32 9.91 18.04 -7.28
C GLY A 32 8.88 17.00 -6.85
N VAL A 33 8.03 16.49 -7.76
CA VAL A 33 7.03 15.45 -7.47
C VAL A 33 7.24 14.25 -8.38
N HIS A 34 7.43 13.09 -7.77
CA HIS A 34 7.74 11.84 -8.47
C HIS A 34 6.79 10.73 -8.08
N ARG A 35 6.36 9.94 -9.06
CA ARG A 35 5.55 8.73 -8.88
C ARG A 35 6.46 7.51 -8.90
N ILE A 36 6.33 6.66 -7.89
CA ILE A 36 7.05 5.39 -7.73
C ILE A 36 6.03 4.24 -7.71
N PRO A 37 5.90 3.48 -8.80
CA PRO A 37 5.09 2.27 -8.83
C PRO A 37 5.79 1.15 -8.05
N LEU A 38 5.10 0.58 -7.08
CA LEU A 38 5.61 -0.54 -6.26
C LEU A 38 4.74 -1.79 -6.48
N PRO A 39 5.35 -2.99 -6.54
CA PRO A 39 4.66 -4.21 -6.93
C PRO A 39 3.69 -4.68 -5.84
N LEU A 40 2.63 -5.36 -6.29
CA LEU A 40 1.70 -6.07 -5.41
C LEU A 40 1.74 -7.58 -5.72
N PRO A 41 1.86 -8.44 -4.71
CA PRO A 41 1.90 -9.89 -4.87
C PRO A 41 0.47 -10.43 -5.08
N MET A 42 -0.20 -10.08 -6.18
CA MET A 42 -1.50 -10.64 -6.58
C MET A 42 -1.75 -10.50 -8.09
N ASP A 43 -2.57 -11.39 -8.66
CA ASP A 43 -2.85 -11.45 -10.10
C ASP A 43 -3.78 -10.33 -10.62
N GLY A 44 -4.46 -9.61 -9.72
CA GLY A 44 -5.49 -8.62 -10.04
C GLY A 44 -5.02 -7.16 -10.08
N LEU A 45 -4.24 -6.74 -9.07
CA LEU A 45 -3.62 -5.41 -8.97
C LEU A 45 -2.11 -5.56 -9.12
N ARG A 46 -1.51 -4.87 -10.09
CA ARG A 46 -0.08 -5.06 -10.43
C ARG A 46 0.87 -4.17 -9.64
N ALA A 47 0.42 -2.98 -9.27
CA ALA A 47 1.21 -2.03 -8.55
C ALA A 47 0.34 -1.06 -7.75
N VAL A 48 0.95 -0.44 -6.75
CA VAL A 48 0.45 0.73 -6.02
C VAL A 48 1.37 1.91 -6.32
N ASN A 49 0.82 3.12 -6.39
CA ASN A 49 1.63 4.33 -6.60
C ASN A 49 1.98 4.94 -5.24
N VAL A 50 3.27 5.15 -5.01
CA VAL A 50 3.79 6.04 -3.97
C VAL A 50 4.20 7.34 -4.63
N TYR A 51 3.93 8.48 -4.00
CA TYR A 51 4.41 9.77 -4.50
C TYR A 51 5.45 10.35 -3.56
N VAL A 52 6.56 10.82 -4.11
CA VAL A 52 7.62 11.53 -3.41
C VAL A 52 7.51 13.00 -3.74
N MET A 53 7.48 13.84 -2.72
CA MET A 53 7.55 15.30 -2.83
C MET A 53 8.84 15.78 -2.18
N GLU A 54 9.67 16.44 -2.97
CA GLU A 54 10.87 17.12 -2.51
C GLU A 54 10.50 18.41 -1.77
N THR A 55 11.11 18.63 -0.61
CA THR A 55 10.98 19.87 0.15
C THR A 55 12.35 20.32 0.62
N ASP A 56 12.47 21.59 1.02
CA ASP A 56 13.70 22.16 1.61
C ASP A 56 14.16 21.41 2.89
N SER A 57 13.25 20.66 3.52
CA SER A 57 13.49 19.95 4.77
C SER A 57 13.64 18.44 4.62
N GLY A 58 13.64 17.89 3.41
CA GLY A 58 13.64 16.45 3.15
C GLY A 58 12.37 16.00 2.43
N LEU A 59 12.14 14.69 2.35
CA LEU A 59 11.06 14.13 1.55
C LEU A 59 9.76 14.01 2.35
N VAL A 60 8.64 14.31 1.68
CA VAL A 60 7.28 13.97 2.13
C VAL A 60 6.69 13.00 1.12
N LEU A 61 6.17 11.87 1.60
CA LEU A 61 5.61 10.84 0.75
C LEU A 61 4.09 10.74 0.91
N VAL A 62 3.39 10.42 -0.18
CA VAL A 62 2.01 9.95 -0.15
C VAL A 62 2.03 8.43 -0.33
N ASP A 63 1.48 7.72 0.66
CA ASP A 63 1.59 6.27 0.83
C ASP A 63 3.04 5.74 0.93
N GLY A 64 3.21 4.48 1.31
CA GLY A 64 4.52 3.83 1.43
C GLY A 64 4.67 2.53 0.65
N GLY A 65 3.58 1.92 0.17
CA GLY A 65 3.60 0.60 -0.44
C GLY A 65 3.35 -0.54 0.56
N TRP A 66 3.41 -1.77 0.06
CA TRP A 66 3.37 -2.97 0.89
C TRP A 66 4.77 -3.31 1.42
N ALA A 67 4.91 -3.58 2.72
CA ALA A 67 6.13 -4.07 3.36
C ALA A 67 6.45 -5.52 2.95
N ILE A 68 6.97 -5.68 1.74
CA ILE A 68 7.52 -6.93 1.21
C ILE A 68 8.91 -6.70 0.63
N PRO A 69 9.81 -7.71 0.62
CA PRO A 69 11.20 -7.52 0.20
C PRO A 69 11.37 -6.93 -1.21
N GLU A 70 10.54 -7.36 -2.16
CA GLU A 70 10.57 -6.89 -3.55
C GLU A 70 10.19 -5.39 -3.64
N SER A 71 9.11 -5.01 -2.96
CA SER A 71 8.67 -3.61 -2.86
C SER A 71 9.73 -2.72 -2.22
N ARG A 72 10.34 -3.17 -1.11
CA ARG A 72 11.43 -2.43 -0.44
C ARG A 72 12.63 -2.21 -1.36
N THR A 73 13.03 -3.25 -2.10
CA THR A 73 14.16 -3.17 -3.05
C THR A 73 13.91 -2.13 -4.14
N LEU A 74 12.71 -2.12 -4.72
CA LEU A 74 12.35 -1.17 -5.78
C LEU A 74 12.17 0.25 -5.23
N PHE A 75 11.61 0.39 -4.03
CA PHE A 75 11.48 1.66 -3.33
C PHE A 75 12.84 2.33 -3.07
N ASP A 76 13.79 1.58 -2.50
CA ASP A 76 15.14 2.09 -2.23
C ASP A 76 15.88 2.46 -3.53
N SER A 77 15.72 1.64 -4.58
CA SER A 77 16.31 1.91 -5.90
C SER A 77 15.75 3.19 -6.53
N ALA A 78 14.43 3.40 -6.43
CA ALA A 78 13.76 4.58 -6.95
C ALA A 78 14.19 5.85 -6.20
N LEU A 79 14.24 5.83 -4.86
CA LEU A 79 14.76 6.96 -4.07
C LEU A 79 16.22 7.27 -4.42
N LYS A 80 17.06 6.24 -4.56
CA LYS A 80 18.46 6.39 -4.95
C LYS A 80 18.61 7.05 -6.32
N SER A 81 17.73 6.74 -7.27
CA SER A 81 17.73 7.36 -8.61
C SER A 81 17.43 8.87 -8.56
N LEU A 82 16.73 9.32 -7.51
CA LEU A 82 16.47 10.73 -7.22
C LEU A 82 17.57 11.38 -6.37
N GLY A 83 18.60 10.62 -5.96
CA GLY A 83 19.67 11.10 -5.10
C GLY A 83 19.36 11.07 -3.59
N TYR A 84 18.32 10.33 -3.19
CA TYR A 84 17.87 10.24 -1.80
C TYR A 84 17.95 8.80 -1.25
N THR A 85 17.75 8.69 0.05
CA THR A 85 17.59 7.45 0.81
C THR A 85 16.35 7.52 1.69
N VAL A 86 15.97 6.41 2.32
CA VAL A 86 14.87 6.39 3.29
C VAL A 86 15.11 7.32 4.49
N HIS A 87 16.37 7.63 4.82
CA HIS A 87 16.71 8.55 5.90
C HIS A 87 16.44 10.03 5.57
N ASP A 88 16.21 10.35 4.30
CA ASP A 88 15.81 11.69 3.88
C ASP A 88 14.30 11.93 4.04
N ILE A 89 13.53 10.88 4.30
CA ILE A 89 12.07 10.95 4.49
C ILE A 89 11.75 11.53 5.87
N ARG A 90 10.90 12.56 5.88
CA ARG A 90 10.42 13.20 7.12
C ARG A 90 9.02 12.78 7.49
N ARG A 91 8.16 12.55 6.49
CA ARG A 91 6.76 12.19 6.73
C ARG A 91 6.17 11.34 5.61
N PHE A 92 5.32 10.41 6.00
CA PHE A 92 4.34 9.74 5.15
C PHE A 92 2.93 10.28 5.44
N LEU A 93 2.22 10.63 4.39
CA LEU A 93 0.79 10.95 4.37
C LEU A 93 0.08 9.76 3.73
N VAL A 94 -0.41 8.83 4.55
CA VAL A 94 -1.04 7.61 4.05
C VAL A 94 -2.51 7.88 3.77
N THR A 95 -2.97 7.49 2.59
CA THR A 95 -4.32 7.76 2.07
C THR A 95 -5.39 7.01 2.85
N HIS A 96 -5.13 5.74 3.17
CA HIS A 96 -6.02 4.89 3.97
C HIS A 96 -5.26 3.66 4.49
N MET A 97 -5.84 3.00 5.50
CA MET A 97 -5.21 1.87 6.17
C MET A 97 -5.45 0.53 5.45
N HIS A 98 -4.89 0.39 4.25
CA HIS A 98 -4.71 -0.90 3.59
C HIS A 98 -3.23 -1.27 3.50
N ARG A 99 -2.95 -2.57 3.51
CA ARG A 99 -1.58 -3.10 3.62
C ARG A 99 -0.64 -2.58 2.54
N ASP A 100 -1.15 -2.41 1.33
CA ASP A 100 -0.45 -1.94 0.15
C ASP A 100 -0.18 -0.43 0.12
N HIS A 101 -0.77 0.32 1.04
CA HIS A 101 -0.51 1.76 1.19
C HIS A 101 0.28 2.06 2.48
N TYR A 102 -0.03 1.34 3.56
CA TYR A 102 0.39 1.68 4.92
C TYR A 102 1.66 0.95 5.40
N THR A 103 1.78 -0.35 5.12
CA THR A 103 2.70 -1.19 5.91
C THR A 103 4.17 -0.84 5.70
N GLN A 104 4.60 -0.50 4.49
CA GLN A 104 5.99 -0.09 4.26
C GLN A 104 6.28 1.31 4.85
N ALA A 105 5.30 2.23 4.83
CA ALA A 105 5.44 3.52 5.52
C ALA A 105 5.65 3.30 7.03
N TRP A 106 4.90 2.40 7.65
CA TRP A 106 5.10 2.02 9.05
C TRP A 106 6.50 1.47 9.32
N VAL A 107 6.94 0.46 8.55
CA VAL A 107 8.27 -0.17 8.71
C VAL A 107 9.39 0.85 8.55
N VAL A 108 9.34 1.69 7.51
CA VAL A 108 10.34 2.74 7.28
C VAL A 108 10.27 3.81 8.38
N GLY A 109 9.08 4.19 8.83
CA GLY A 109 8.91 5.12 9.94
C GLY A 109 9.55 4.62 11.24
N GLN A 110 9.41 3.33 11.56
CA GLN A 110 10.09 2.71 12.70
C GLN A 110 11.62 2.67 12.54
N GLU A 111 12.11 2.46 11.32
CA GLU A 111 13.54 2.40 10.99
C GLU A 111 14.21 3.79 11.07
N THR A 112 13.54 4.84 10.60
CA THR A 112 14.16 6.16 10.37
C THR A 112 13.69 7.25 11.33
N GLY A 113 12.57 7.03 12.03
CA GLY A 113 11.90 8.06 12.83
C GLY A 113 11.03 9.00 12.01
N ALA A 114 10.77 8.72 10.72
CA ALA A 114 9.83 9.48 9.92
C ALA A 114 8.41 9.40 10.49
N GLU A 115 7.68 10.50 10.46
CA GLU A 115 6.29 10.54 10.93
C GLU A 115 5.37 9.80 9.95
N VAL A 116 4.46 8.97 10.44
CA VAL A 116 3.44 8.30 9.62
C VAL A 116 2.07 8.80 10.05
N SER A 117 1.39 9.51 9.17
CA SER A 117 0.07 10.10 9.43
C SER A 117 -1.01 9.40 8.60
N LEU A 118 -2.17 9.14 9.21
CA LEU A 118 -3.39 8.65 8.59
C LEU A 118 -4.54 9.65 8.84
N GLY A 119 -5.56 9.60 8.00
CA GLY A 119 -6.78 10.39 8.22
C GLY A 119 -7.50 9.95 9.49
N LEU A 120 -8.12 10.89 10.23
CA LEU A 120 -8.85 10.58 11.46
C LEU A 120 -9.98 9.54 11.24
N GLY A 121 -10.55 9.48 10.03
CA GLY A 121 -11.57 8.49 9.65
C GLY A 121 -11.09 7.04 9.72
N ASP A 122 -9.79 6.79 9.59
CA ASP A 122 -9.21 5.44 9.70
C ASP A 122 -9.01 4.97 11.14
N LYS A 123 -9.21 5.84 12.14
CA LYS A 123 -9.02 5.48 13.55
C LYS A 123 -9.83 4.25 13.94
N GLY A 124 -11.08 4.14 13.49
CA GLY A 124 -11.92 2.98 13.80
C GLY A 124 -11.36 1.67 13.24
N SER A 125 -10.74 1.72 12.06
CA SER A 125 -10.09 0.57 11.45
C SER A 125 -8.78 0.20 12.17
N MET A 126 -8.00 1.21 12.59
CA MET A 126 -6.79 1.00 13.41
C MET A 126 -7.13 0.38 14.77
N ASP A 127 -8.14 0.93 15.46
CA ASP A 127 -8.57 0.41 16.76
C ASP A 127 -9.01 -1.05 16.64
N LEU A 128 -9.71 -1.40 15.54
CA LEU A 128 -10.12 -2.77 15.25
C LEU A 128 -8.92 -3.71 14.98
N MET A 129 -7.90 -3.26 14.24
CA MET A 129 -6.71 -4.06 13.98
C MET A 129 -5.88 -4.32 15.24
N HIS A 130 -5.86 -3.37 16.18
CA HIS A 130 -5.16 -3.49 17.46
C HIS A 130 -6.02 -4.11 18.58
N ASP A 131 -7.29 -4.42 18.32
CA ASP A 131 -8.17 -5.03 19.32
C ASP A 131 -7.86 -6.53 19.49
N GLU A 132 -7.05 -6.83 20.49
CA GLU A 132 -6.66 -8.20 20.80
C GLU A 132 -7.81 -9.08 21.30
N THR A 133 -8.94 -8.48 21.67
CA THR A 133 -10.12 -9.18 22.21
C THR A 133 -11.04 -9.75 21.14
N LEU A 134 -10.84 -9.37 19.87
CA LEU A 134 -11.60 -9.91 18.75
C LEU A 134 -11.29 -11.40 18.57
N THR A 135 -12.30 -12.22 18.84
CA THR A 135 -12.24 -13.68 18.68
C THR A 135 -12.89 -14.17 17.39
N VAL A 136 -13.57 -13.28 16.65
CA VAL A 136 -14.26 -13.58 15.39
C VAL A 136 -13.98 -12.46 14.41
N ASP A 137 -13.74 -12.80 13.14
CA ASP A 137 -13.60 -11.81 12.08
C ASP A 137 -14.88 -10.96 11.99
N PRO A 138 -14.81 -9.63 12.14
CA PRO A 138 -15.97 -8.76 12.08
C PRO A 138 -16.68 -8.78 10.72
N ASN A 139 -15.98 -9.15 9.64
CA ASN A 139 -16.58 -9.33 8.32
C ASN A 139 -17.51 -10.55 8.29
N LEU A 140 -17.20 -11.62 9.05
CA LEU A 140 -18.07 -12.78 9.17
C LEU A 140 -19.43 -12.41 9.77
N THR A 141 -19.42 -11.61 10.83
CA THR A 141 -20.63 -11.09 11.47
C THR A 141 -21.49 -10.29 10.49
N ARG A 142 -20.85 -9.45 9.65
CA ARG A 142 -21.55 -8.66 8.62
C ARG A 142 -22.16 -9.54 7.54
N LEU A 143 -21.43 -10.54 7.05
CA LEU A 143 -21.92 -11.48 6.03
C LEU A 143 -23.14 -12.27 6.55
N VAL A 144 -23.07 -12.79 7.78
CA VAL A 144 -24.18 -13.52 8.40
C VAL A 144 -25.40 -12.61 8.60
N ALA A 145 -25.20 -11.39 9.12
CA ALA A 145 -26.29 -10.43 9.32
C ALA A 145 -26.96 -10.01 8.00
N ALA A 146 -26.21 -10.03 6.89
CA ALA A 146 -26.73 -9.77 5.54
C ALA A 146 -27.43 -11.00 4.90
N GLY A 147 -27.48 -12.15 5.59
CA GLY A 147 -28.02 -13.41 5.05
C GLY A 147 -27.10 -14.13 4.07
N ALA A 148 -25.84 -13.70 3.94
CA ALA A 148 -24.86 -14.24 2.99
C ALA A 148 -24.10 -15.44 3.59
N LEU A 149 -24.84 -16.49 4.00
CA LEU A 149 -24.28 -17.63 4.74
C LEU A 149 -23.25 -18.43 3.94
N GLU A 150 -23.49 -18.66 2.64
CA GLU A 150 -22.55 -19.38 1.77
C GLU A 150 -21.22 -18.62 1.62
N LEU A 151 -21.28 -17.29 1.47
CA LEU A 151 -20.08 -16.44 1.43
C LEU A 151 -19.36 -16.41 2.79
N ALA A 152 -20.09 -16.43 3.89
CA ALA A 152 -19.53 -16.50 5.23
C ALA A 152 -18.76 -17.81 5.45
N GLU A 153 -19.28 -18.94 4.98
CA GLU A 153 -18.58 -20.23 5.01
C GLU A 153 -17.31 -20.21 4.16
N GLY A 154 -17.40 -19.77 2.91
CA GLY A 154 -16.23 -19.65 2.03
C GLY A 154 -15.16 -18.68 2.55
N TRP A 155 -15.56 -17.57 3.17
CA TRP A 155 -14.64 -16.64 3.82
C TRP A 155 -13.86 -17.31 4.96
N ARG A 156 -14.54 -18.12 5.78
CA ARG A 156 -13.91 -18.84 6.90
C ARG A 156 -12.89 -19.87 6.42
N GLU A 157 -13.11 -20.47 5.26
CA GLU A 157 -12.18 -21.44 4.65
C GLU A 157 -10.94 -20.77 4.06
N MET A 158 -11.08 -19.58 3.46
CA MET A 158 -9.97 -18.82 2.89
C MET A 158 -9.10 -18.13 3.93
N MET A 159 -9.69 -17.71 5.05
CA MET A 159 -9.00 -17.07 6.17
C MET A 159 -9.10 -17.98 7.40
N PRO A 160 -8.48 -19.18 7.38
CA PRO A 160 -8.41 -20.01 8.58
C PRO A 160 -7.72 -19.19 9.67
N ARG A 161 -8.05 -19.43 10.94
CA ARG A 161 -7.33 -18.82 12.07
C ARG A 161 -5.87 -19.24 12.00
N GLU A 162 -5.02 -18.46 11.33
CA GLU A 162 -3.58 -18.57 11.51
C GLU A 162 -3.27 -18.16 12.95
N GLU A 163 -2.41 -18.93 13.63
CA GLU A 163 -1.71 -18.43 14.80
C GLU A 163 -1.06 -17.11 14.41
N ARG A 164 -1.33 -16.04 15.16
CA ARG A 164 -0.76 -14.72 14.90
C ARG A 164 0.75 -14.89 14.68
N PRO A 165 1.29 -14.66 13.47
CA PRO A 165 2.74 -14.63 13.32
C PRO A 165 3.20 -13.44 14.15
N THR A 166 3.83 -13.72 15.28
CA THR A 166 4.11 -12.77 16.36
C THR A 166 4.98 -11.58 15.95
N ASN A 167 5.40 -11.48 14.68
CA ASN A 167 6.37 -10.50 14.19
C ASN A 167 6.10 -9.92 12.79
N ASN A 168 4.95 -10.15 12.14
CA ASN A 168 4.82 -9.75 10.72
C ASN A 168 3.99 -8.50 10.41
N TYR A 169 3.20 -8.00 11.35
CA TYR A 169 2.47 -6.75 11.20
C TYR A 169 2.33 -6.18 12.61
N GLY A 170 2.94 -5.02 12.86
CA GLY A 170 3.10 -4.44 14.20
C GLY A 170 1.83 -4.21 15.00
#